data_AF-A0A9D8BIP5-F1
#
_entry.id   AF-A0A9D8BIP5-F1
#
_cell.length_a   1.000
_cell.length_b   1.000
_cell.length_c   1.000
_cell.angle_alpha   90.00
_cell.angle_beta   90.00
_cell.angle_gamma   90.00
#
_symmetry.space_group_name_H-M   'P 1'
#
loop_
_entity.id
_entity.type
_entity.pdbx_description
1 polymer ?
#
loop_
_entity_poly.entity_id
_entity_poly.type
_entity_poly.pdbx_seq_one_letter_code
_entity_poly.pdbx_strand_id
1 'polypeptide(L)'
;GLYGLGRLLLNVDKIAQSPAMPIVQAFSIINLFWTILNLFPVLPLDGGQLMRVVLEALLGVKGLKIAIGASVFIAAIFGMVCLFLGWLFIGVIFLLFALQNVQSWKMSRVVSSADQHQEYHEMLIAAEEKLLQGKVEEAIPLLEKVRSVTQQGVLFITATQYLARIQFDKGQLQQAYENLISIKENLSDHFMMLLHFIAFEVQDYTTVHELGGPCFQREPLLEVAVRNAIASARLNLVDEGIGWLEAALRCGLATLSELVKDESFKTIKDHPKFKAFLGTHLGS
;
A
#
# COMPACT_ATOMS: atom_id res chain seq x y z
N GLY A 1 5.89 56.87 -22.85
CA GLY A 1 7.16 57.18 -22.16
C GLY A 1 7.38 56.28 -20.97
N LEU A 2 7.77 55.01 -21.21
CA LEU A 2 8.30 54.10 -20.19
C LEU A 2 9.25 53.07 -20.87
N TYR A 3 8.89 52.64 -22.09
CA TYR A 3 9.79 51.91 -22.99
C TYR A 3 11.07 52.66 -23.39
N GLY A 4 10.99 53.99 -23.56
CA GLY A 4 12.16 54.83 -23.88
C GLY A 4 13.07 55.12 -22.69
N LEU A 5 12.54 55.15 -21.47
CA LEU A 5 13.29 55.38 -20.23
C LEU A 5 14.04 54.11 -19.78
N GLY A 6 13.47 52.92 -19.99
CA GLY A 6 14.14 51.65 -19.73
C GLY A 6 15.39 51.43 -20.61
N ARG A 7 15.34 51.85 -21.88
CA ARG A 7 16.48 51.78 -22.81
C ARG A 7 17.59 52.80 -22.54
N LEU A 8 17.27 53.89 -21.83
CA LEU A 8 18.22 54.96 -21.51
C LEU A 8 18.92 54.73 -20.15
N LEU A 9 18.24 54.06 -19.21
CA LEU A 9 18.77 53.74 -17.88
C LEU A 9 19.54 52.41 -17.82
N LEU A 10 19.14 51.42 -18.61
CA LEU A 10 19.96 50.24 -18.87
C LEU A 10 20.70 50.50 -20.17
N ASN A 11 22.01 50.72 -20.07
CA ASN A 11 22.89 50.88 -21.21
C ASN A 11 23.01 49.52 -21.92
N VAL A 12 21.95 49.15 -22.66
CA VAL A 12 21.73 47.81 -23.24
C VAL A 12 22.92 47.39 -24.09
N ASP A 13 23.58 48.34 -24.75
CA ASP A 13 24.76 48.11 -25.57
C ASP A 13 26.01 47.73 -24.75
N LYS A 14 26.17 48.24 -23.53
CA LYS A 14 27.27 47.85 -22.62
C LYS A 14 27.02 46.52 -21.92
N ILE A 15 25.75 46.19 -21.66
CA ILE A 15 25.37 44.88 -21.10
C ILE A 15 25.50 43.80 -22.18
N ALA A 16 25.12 44.11 -23.42
CA ALA A 16 25.24 43.20 -24.55
C ALA A 16 26.69 42.85 -24.91
N GLN A 17 27.65 43.75 -24.64
CA GLN A 17 29.09 43.52 -24.85
C GLN A 17 29.82 42.98 -23.61
N SER A 18 29.11 42.74 -22.50
CA SER A 18 29.71 42.21 -21.28
C SER A 18 30.05 40.72 -21.46
N PRO A 19 31.21 40.23 -20.95
CA PRO A 19 31.54 38.80 -20.94
C PRO A 19 30.54 37.95 -20.12
N ALA A 20 29.66 38.59 -19.34
CA ALA A 20 28.56 37.94 -18.63
C ALA A 20 27.32 37.66 -19.53
N MET A 21 27.20 38.28 -20.70
CA MET A 21 26.03 38.14 -21.57
C MET A 21 25.82 36.70 -22.09
N PRO A 22 26.87 35.96 -22.52
CA PRO A 22 26.72 34.56 -22.91
C PRO A 22 26.26 33.68 -21.74
N ILE A 23 26.70 33.99 -20.52
CA ILE A 23 26.29 33.29 -19.30
C ILE A 23 24.80 33.53 -19.05
N VAL A 24 24.36 34.79 -19.06
CA VAL A 24 22.93 35.14 -18.88
C VAL A 24 22.07 34.48 -19.95
N GLN A 25 22.49 34.51 -21.22
CA GLN A 25 21.77 33.84 -22.31
C GLN A 25 21.67 32.33 -22.10
N ALA A 26 22.77 31.67 -21.71
CA ALA A 26 22.78 30.24 -21.40
C ALA A 26 21.82 29.91 -20.25
N PHE A 27 21.86 30.69 -19.16
CA PHE A 27 20.94 30.54 -18.03
C PHE A 27 19.47 30.78 -18.44
N SER A 28 19.19 31.76 -19.29
CA SER A 28 17.84 32.01 -19.80
C SER A 28 17.31 30.84 -20.63
N ILE A 29 18.14 30.28 -21.53
CA ILE A 29 17.75 29.14 -22.36
C ILE A 29 17.50 27.90 -21.48
N ILE A 30 18.38 27.63 -20.51
CA ILE A 30 18.23 26.52 -19.57
C ILE A 30 16.97 26.68 -18.73
N ASN A 31 16.73 27.85 -18.16
CA ASN A 31 15.52 28.12 -17.37
C ASN A 31 14.25 27.97 -18.22
N LEU A 32 14.24 28.52 -19.44
CA LEU A 32 13.10 28.39 -20.35
C LEU A 32 12.83 26.92 -20.69
N PHE A 33 13.89 26.14 -20.96
CA PHE A 33 13.78 24.70 -21.19
C PHE A 33 13.12 23.99 -20.00
N TRP A 34 13.60 24.23 -18.78
CA TRP A 34 13.01 23.62 -17.57
C TRP A 34 11.57 24.09 -17.30
N THR A 35 11.25 25.35 -17.56
CA THR A 35 9.88 25.86 -17.44
C THR A 35 8.93 25.15 -18.41
N ILE A 36 9.33 25.01 -19.68
CA ILE A 36 8.52 24.29 -20.67
C ILE A 36 8.36 22.82 -20.27
N LEU A 37 9.45 22.19 -19.81
CA LEU A 37 9.42 20.81 -19.34
C LEU A 37 8.47 20.65 -18.14
N ASN A 38 8.48 21.59 -17.18
CA ASN A 38 7.60 21.55 -16.01
C ASN A 38 6.12 21.73 -16.35
N LEU A 39 5.78 22.38 -17.47
CA LEU A 39 4.41 22.49 -17.95
C LEU A 39 3.92 21.25 -18.70
N PHE A 40 4.77 20.23 -18.83
CA PHE A 40 4.38 18.98 -19.48
C PHE A 40 3.33 18.24 -18.64
N PRO A 41 2.29 17.66 -19.27
CA PRO A 41 1.14 17.06 -18.57
C PRO A 41 1.45 15.67 -17.99
N VAL A 42 2.47 15.60 -17.13
CA VAL A 42 2.95 14.38 -16.47
C VAL A 42 3.20 14.69 -15.01
N LEU A 43 2.53 13.99 -14.09
CA LEU A 43 2.87 14.05 -12.67
C LEU A 43 4.29 13.47 -12.45
N PRO A 44 5.14 14.07 -11.60
CA PRO A 44 4.84 15.11 -10.61
C PRO A 44 4.96 16.57 -11.11
N LEU A 45 5.22 16.80 -12.40
CA LEU A 45 5.44 18.14 -12.97
C LEU A 45 4.19 19.03 -12.85
N ASP A 46 4.40 20.35 -12.83
CA ASP A 46 3.35 21.36 -12.63
C ASP A 46 2.21 21.26 -13.65
N GLY A 47 2.52 20.94 -14.92
CA GLY A 47 1.50 20.69 -15.94
C GLY A 47 0.62 19.48 -15.62
N GLY A 48 1.20 18.42 -15.06
CA GLY A 48 0.47 17.26 -14.56
C GLY A 48 -0.38 17.59 -13.34
N GLN A 49 0.12 18.43 -12.42
CA GLN A 49 -0.65 18.91 -11.27
C GLN A 49 -1.86 19.73 -11.70
N LEU A 50 -1.69 20.64 -12.67
CA LEU A 50 -2.77 21.43 -13.23
C LEU A 50 -3.82 20.54 -13.89
N MET A 51 -3.38 19.58 -14.72
CA MET A 51 -4.27 18.59 -15.33
C MET A 51 -5.07 17.83 -14.27
N ARG A 52 -4.41 17.38 -13.18
CA ARG A 52 -5.07 16.71 -12.07
C ARG A 52 -6.15 17.58 -11.43
N VAL A 53 -5.82 18.83 -11.07
CA VAL A 53 -6.77 19.76 -10.44
C VAL A 53 -7.96 20.04 -11.34
N VAL A 54 -7.74 20.27 -12.64
CA VAL A 54 -8.82 20.53 -13.59
C VAL A 54 -9.71 19.30 -13.76
N LEU A 55 -9.12 18.11 -13.95
CA LEU A 55 -9.90 16.89 -14.11
C LEU A 55 -10.65 16.51 -12.83
N GLU A 56 -10.03 16.70 -11.68
CA GLU A 56 -10.65 16.46 -10.37
C GLU A 56 -11.80 17.44 -10.10
N ALA A 57 -11.65 18.72 -10.46
CA ALA A 57 -12.73 19.69 -10.35
C ALA A 57 -13.93 19.35 -11.26
N LEU A 58 -13.69 18.76 -12.44
CA LEU A 58 -14.75 18.42 -13.40
C LEU A 58 -15.41 17.06 -13.15
N LEU A 59 -14.63 16.06 -12.70
CA LEU A 59 -15.03 14.66 -12.66
C LEU A 59 -14.87 14.01 -11.26
N GLY A 60 -14.46 14.77 -10.25
CA GLY A 60 -14.17 14.29 -8.89
C GLY A 60 -13.05 13.25 -8.88
N VAL A 61 -13.22 12.21 -8.06
CA VAL A 61 -12.27 11.07 -7.95
C VAL A 61 -11.97 10.38 -9.28
N LYS A 62 -12.92 10.37 -10.23
CA LYS A 62 -12.66 9.81 -11.57
C LYS A 62 -11.63 10.67 -12.32
N GLY A 63 -11.66 11.98 -12.13
CA GLY A 63 -10.69 12.91 -12.67
C GLY A 63 -9.27 12.67 -12.16
N LEU A 64 -9.13 12.42 -10.86
CA LEU A 64 -7.87 12.01 -10.25
C LEU A 64 -7.30 10.74 -10.92
N LYS A 65 -8.15 9.71 -11.07
CA LYS A 65 -7.76 8.45 -11.73
C LYS A 65 -7.28 8.76 -13.16
N ILE A 66 -8.10 9.41 -13.97
CA ILE A 66 -7.76 9.78 -15.36
C ILE A 66 -6.44 10.55 -15.44
N ALA A 67 -6.20 11.52 -14.54
CA ALA A 67 -4.98 12.31 -14.53
C ALA A 67 -3.71 11.46 -14.29
N ILE A 68 -3.77 10.51 -13.35
CA ILE A 68 -2.67 9.59 -13.08
C ILE A 68 -2.45 8.67 -14.29
N GLY A 69 -3.52 8.13 -14.86
CA GLY A 69 -3.43 7.23 -16.03
C GLY A 69 -2.85 7.92 -17.26
N ALA A 70 -3.29 9.15 -17.54
CA ALA A 70 -2.72 9.99 -18.59
C ALA A 70 -1.23 10.28 -18.34
N SER A 71 -0.86 10.58 -17.08
CA SER A 71 0.54 10.79 -16.70
C SER A 71 1.41 9.55 -16.94
N VAL A 72 0.95 8.34 -16.59
CA VAL A 72 1.66 7.09 -16.89
C VAL A 72 1.91 6.96 -18.39
N PHE A 73 0.85 7.11 -19.19
CA PHE A 73 0.90 6.90 -20.63
C PHE A 73 1.83 7.89 -21.32
N ILE A 74 1.68 9.18 -21.02
CA ILE A 74 2.48 10.26 -21.61
C ILE A 74 3.95 10.12 -21.18
N ALA A 75 4.21 9.82 -19.91
CA ALA A 75 5.57 9.65 -19.40
C ALA A 75 6.28 8.43 -20.00
N ALA A 76 5.58 7.30 -20.14
CA ALA A 76 6.14 6.09 -20.73
C ALA A 76 6.50 6.29 -22.21
N ILE A 77 5.60 6.88 -23.00
CA ILE A 77 5.84 7.15 -24.42
C ILE A 77 6.98 8.15 -24.60
N PHE A 78 6.92 9.28 -23.88
CA PHE A 78 7.94 10.31 -23.99
C PHE A 78 9.32 9.80 -23.52
N GLY A 79 9.36 9.07 -22.41
CA GLY A 79 10.56 8.42 -21.91
C GLY A 79 11.19 7.47 -22.93
N MET A 80 10.37 6.59 -23.54
CA MET A 80 10.83 5.69 -24.61
C MET A 80 11.38 6.47 -25.82
N VAL A 81 10.65 7.48 -26.31
CA VAL A 81 11.10 8.31 -27.45
C VAL A 81 12.44 8.99 -27.15
N CYS A 82 12.62 9.55 -25.95
CA CYS A 82 13.89 10.15 -25.54
C CYS A 82 15.03 9.14 -25.51
N LEU A 83 14.80 7.90 -25.06
CA LEU A 83 15.81 6.84 -25.11
C LEU A 83 16.20 6.49 -26.55
N PHE A 84 15.23 6.37 -27.46
CA PHE A 84 15.49 6.13 -28.88
C PHE A 84 16.31 7.24 -29.55
N LEU A 85 16.13 8.49 -29.11
CA LEU A 85 16.89 9.65 -29.60
C LEU A 85 18.26 9.83 -28.91
N GLY A 86 18.64 8.93 -28.00
CA GLY A 86 19.91 8.99 -27.26
C GLY A 86 19.93 9.97 -26.08
N TRP A 87 18.79 10.55 -25.72
CA TRP A 87 18.66 11.43 -24.55
C TRP A 87 18.45 10.62 -23.27
N LEU A 88 19.46 9.84 -22.91
CA LEU A 88 19.40 8.85 -21.81
C LEU A 88 18.88 9.46 -20.50
N PHE A 89 19.42 10.61 -20.09
CA PHE A 89 19.06 11.26 -18.83
C PHE A 89 17.56 11.61 -18.76
N ILE A 90 17.03 12.28 -19.78
CA ILE A 90 15.62 12.67 -19.84
C ILE A 90 14.72 11.43 -19.97
N GLY A 91 15.11 10.47 -20.81
CA GLY A 91 14.35 9.23 -21.02
C GLY A 91 14.17 8.43 -19.73
N VAL A 92 15.24 8.27 -18.96
CA VAL A 92 15.19 7.55 -17.67
C VAL A 92 14.32 8.30 -16.66
N ILE A 93 14.43 9.63 -16.54
CA ILE A 93 13.58 10.42 -15.62
C ILE A 93 12.10 10.23 -15.92
N PHE A 94 11.70 10.29 -17.20
CA PHE A 94 10.30 10.13 -17.57
C PHE A 94 9.80 8.69 -17.38
N LEU A 95 10.64 7.68 -17.56
CA LEU A 95 10.28 6.31 -17.19
C LEU A 95 10.11 6.16 -15.66
N LEU A 96 10.94 6.82 -14.85
CA LEU A 96 10.77 6.85 -13.40
C LEU A 96 9.44 7.52 -13.00
N PHE A 97 9.07 8.63 -13.65
CA PHE A 97 7.76 9.25 -13.45
C PHE A 97 6.62 8.30 -13.85
N ALA A 98 6.76 7.55 -14.93
CA ALA A 98 5.76 6.55 -15.31
C ALA A 98 5.59 5.48 -14.21
N LEU A 99 6.69 4.94 -13.69
CA LEU A 99 6.67 3.96 -12.59
C LEU A 99 6.05 4.51 -11.31
N GLN A 100 6.40 5.75 -10.94
CA GLN A 100 5.82 6.43 -9.79
C GLN A 100 4.30 6.59 -9.95
N ASN A 101 3.84 6.99 -11.14
CA ASN A 101 2.40 7.12 -11.41
C ASN A 101 1.68 5.77 -11.44
N VAL A 102 2.33 4.69 -11.87
CA VAL A 102 1.76 3.33 -11.79
C VAL A 102 1.52 2.95 -10.32
N GLN A 103 2.44 3.28 -9.42
CA GLN A 103 2.27 3.07 -7.99
C GLN A 103 1.12 3.94 -7.44
N SER A 104 1.09 5.23 -7.78
CA SER A 104 -0.01 6.13 -7.39
C SER A 104 -1.38 5.67 -7.92
N TRP A 105 -1.43 5.11 -9.13
CA TRP A 105 -2.66 4.57 -9.70
C TRP A 105 -3.20 3.42 -8.84
N LYS A 106 -2.33 2.49 -8.42
CA LYS A 106 -2.73 1.37 -7.54
C LYS A 106 -3.37 1.88 -6.24
N MET A 107 -2.76 2.88 -5.60
CA MET A 107 -3.31 3.49 -4.38
C MET A 107 -4.64 4.22 -4.64
N SER A 108 -4.75 4.92 -5.76
CA SER A 108 -5.98 5.64 -6.14
C SER A 108 -7.19 4.73 -6.37
N ARG A 109 -6.99 3.43 -6.66
CA ARG A 109 -8.10 2.49 -6.89
C ARG A 109 -8.99 2.37 -5.65
N VAL A 110 -8.38 2.44 -4.48
CA VAL A 110 -9.06 2.32 -3.18
C VAL A 110 -9.78 3.61 -2.79
N VAL A 111 -9.32 4.78 -3.27
CA VAL A 111 -9.91 6.08 -2.95
C VAL A 111 -11.34 6.19 -3.50
N SER A 112 -12.26 6.58 -2.62
CA SER A 112 -13.67 6.86 -2.90
C SER A 112 -13.97 8.36 -2.79
N SER A 113 -15.12 8.80 -3.30
CA SER A 113 -15.56 10.20 -3.15
C SER A 113 -15.77 10.60 -1.70
N ALA A 114 -16.16 9.66 -0.84
CA ALA A 114 -16.30 9.90 0.59
C ALA A 114 -14.95 10.28 1.24
N ASP A 115 -13.84 9.76 0.72
CA ASP A 115 -12.48 10.10 1.18
C ASP A 115 -12.04 11.53 0.82
N GLN A 116 -12.86 12.32 0.12
CA GLN A 116 -12.57 13.74 -0.14
C GLN A 116 -13.30 14.67 0.85
N HIS A 117 -14.26 14.16 1.61
CA HIS A 117 -15.02 14.97 2.56
C HIS A 117 -14.23 15.16 3.87
N GLN A 118 -13.90 16.42 4.15
CA GLN A 118 -13.15 16.82 5.34
C GLN A 118 -13.85 16.44 6.65
N GLU A 119 -15.19 16.53 6.69
CA GLU A 119 -15.99 16.14 7.87
C GLU A 119 -15.72 14.69 8.31
N TYR A 120 -15.59 13.76 7.35
CA TYR A 120 -15.36 12.35 7.66
C TYR A 120 -13.93 12.08 8.13
N HIS A 121 -12.97 12.89 7.64
CA HIS A 121 -11.59 12.86 8.13
C HIS A 121 -11.52 13.34 9.57
N GLU A 122 -12.14 14.47 9.88
CA GLU A 122 -12.19 15.02 11.24
C GLU A 122 -12.85 14.05 12.21
N MET A 123 -13.89 13.35 11.78
CA MET A 123 -14.55 12.32 12.58
C MET A 123 -13.65 11.12 12.86
N LEU A 124 -12.87 10.66 11.86
CA LEU A 124 -11.90 9.58 12.05
C LEU A 124 -10.77 10.00 12.99
N ILE A 125 -10.22 11.21 12.83
CA ILE A 125 -9.18 11.76 13.72
C ILE A 125 -9.71 11.84 15.15
N ALA A 126 -10.94 12.33 15.34
CA ALA A 126 -11.56 12.37 16.67
C ALA A 126 -11.70 10.96 17.28
N ALA A 127 -12.04 9.94 16.49
CA ALA A 127 -12.04 8.56 16.97
C ALA A 127 -10.65 8.08 17.39
N GLU A 128 -9.61 8.36 16.59
CA GLU A 128 -8.23 8.01 16.90
C GLU A 128 -7.74 8.69 18.20
N GLU A 129 -8.04 9.97 18.39
CA GLU A 129 -7.71 10.68 19.63
C GLU A 129 -8.37 10.03 20.86
N LYS A 130 -9.61 9.58 20.74
CA LYS A 130 -10.31 8.87 21.82
C LYS A 130 -9.65 7.51 22.11
N LEU A 131 -9.24 6.78 21.09
CA LEU A 131 -8.49 5.53 21.25
C LEU A 131 -7.16 5.76 21.95
N LEU A 132 -6.40 6.79 21.57
CA LEU A 132 -5.13 7.15 22.22
C LEU A 132 -5.32 7.55 23.69
N GLN A 133 -6.47 8.12 24.05
CA GLN A 133 -6.84 8.42 25.44
C GLN A 133 -7.37 7.21 26.22
N GLY A 134 -7.43 6.02 25.60
CA GLY A 134 -8.02 4.82 26.19
C GLY A 134 -9.56 4.84 26.28
N LYS A 135 -10.22 5.83 25.69
CA LYS A 135 -11.68 6.01 25.70
C LYS A 135 -12.33 5.22 24.56
N VAL A 136 -12.15 3.91 24.59
CA VAL A 136 -12.57 3.00 23.50
C VAL A 136 -14.08 3.08 23.23
N GLU A 137 -14.90 3.12 24.28
CA GLU A 137 -16.37 3.18 24.12
C GLU A 137 -16.86 4.50 23.47
N GLU A 138 -16.12 5.60 23.62
CA GLU A 138 -16.44 6.87 22.95
C GLU A 138 -15.99 6.86 21.47
N ALA A 139 -14.99 6.05 21.11
CA ALA A 139 -14.48 5.97 19.74
C ALA A 139 -15.38 5.13 18.83
N ILE A 140 -15.99 4.06 19.35
CA ILE A 140 -16.85 3.13 18.58
C ILE A 140 -17.94 3.85 17.78
N PRO A 141 -18.80 4.72 18.36
CA PRO A 141 -19.87 5.35 17.58
C PRO A 141 -19.35 6.26 16.48
N LEU A 142 -18.18 6.88 16.66
CA LEU A 142 -17.52 7.68 15.62
C LEU A 142 -17.03 6.79 14.47
N LEU A 143 -16.39 5.66 14.79
CA LEU A 143 -15.91 4.70 13.79
C LEU A 143 -17.09 4.05 13.02
N GLU A 144 -18.16 3.67 13.71
CA GLU A 144 -19.38 3.15 13.07
C GLU A 144 -20.03 4.19 12.16
N LYS A 145 -20.03 5.46 12.60
CA LYS A 145 -20.54 6.56 11.78
C LYS A 145 -19.69 6.75 10.52
N VAL A 146 -18.36 6.82 10.64
CA VAL A 146 -17.45 6.90 9.48
C VAL A 146 -17.68 5.73 8.53
N ARG A 147 -17.71 4.50 9.05
CA ARG A 147 -17.93 3.29 8.25
C ARG A 147 -19.27 3.32 7.51
N SER A 148 -20.35 3.73 8.19
CA SER A 148 -21.70 3.75 7.61
C SER A 148 -21.90 4.84 6.55
N VAL A 149 -21.28 6.02 6.71
CA VAL A 149 -21.40 7.11 5.75
C VAL A 149 -20.46 6.95 4.55
N THR A 150 -19.28 6.36 4.75
CA THR A 150 -18.28 6.20 3.68
C THR A 150 -18.52 4.97 2.82
N GLN A 151 -18.93 3.84 3.42
CA GLN A 151 -19.28 2.54 2.81
C GLN A 151 -18.19 1.82 2.00
N GLN A 152 -17.24 2.56 1.44
CA GLN A 152 -16.09 2.12 0.68
C GLN A 152 -15.04 3.23 0.73
N GLY A 153 -13.80 2.93 0.37
CA GLY A 153 -12.73 3.92 0.44
C GLY A 153 -11.73 3.64 1.54
N VAL A 154 -10.74 4.51 1.62
CA VAL A 154 -9.69 4.46 2.64
C VAL A 154 -10.29 4.66 4.02
N LEU A 155 -11.19 5.63 4.20
CA LEU A 155 -11.83 5.89 5.49
C LEU A 155 -12.68 4.71 5.96
N PHE A 156 -13.41 4.07 5.04
CA PHE A 156 -14.19 2.86 5.35
C PHE A 156 -13.28 1.72 5.84
N ILE A 157 -12.18 1.48 5.13
CA ILE A 157 -11.21 0.43 5.46
C ILE A 157 -10.59 0.70 6.84
N THR A 158 -10.11 1.92 7.08
CA THR A 158 -9.49 2.30 8.35
C THR A 158 -10.47 2.18 9.52
N ALA A 159 -11.70 2.68 9.37
CA ALA A 159 -12.72 2.56 10.40
C ALA A 159 -13.08 1.09 10.69
N THR A 160 -13.19 0.27 9.64
CA THR A 160 -13.45 -1.17 9.78
C THR A 160 -12.31 -1.90 10.48
N GLN A 161 -11.06 -1.55 10.18
CA GLN A 161 -9.87 -2.08 10.84
C GLN A 161 -9.86 -1.78 12.34
N TYR A 162 -10.10 -0.53 12.74
CA TYR A 162 -10.17 -0.17 14.16
C TYR A 162 -11.33 -0.87 14.88
N LEU A 163 -12.52 -0.95 14.26
CA LEU A 163 -13.64 -1.68 14.84
C LEU A 163 -13.31 -3.17 15.03
N ALA A 164 -12.68 -3.80 14.05
CA ALA A 164 -12.26 -5.20 14.16
C ALA A 164 -11.22 -5.40 15.26
N ARG A 165 -10.28 -4.46 15.45
CA ARG A 165 -9.33 -4.52 16.57
C ARG A 165 -10.04 -4.46 17.92
N ILE A 166 -10.97 -3.51 18.08
CA ILE A 166 -11.75 -3.37 19.32
C ILE A 166 -12.57 -4.63 19.60
N GLN A 167 -13.19 -5.21 18.57
CA GLN A 167 -13.95 -6.46 18.68
C GLN A 167 -13.04 -7.62 19.09
N PHE A 168 -11.85 -7.73 18.50
CA PHE A 168 -10.86 -8.72 18.89
C PHE A 168 -10.47 -8.57 20.37
N ASP A 169 -10.17 -7.35 20.82
CA ASP A 169 -9.81 -7.07 22.21
C ASP A 169 -10.97 -7.38 23.19
N LYS A 170 -12.23 -7.27 22.72
CA LYS A 170 -13.45 -7.68 23.46
C LYS A 170 -13.76 -9.18 23.37
N GLY A 171 -12.94 -9.99 22.68
CA GLY A 171 -13.16 -11.41 22.46
C GLY A 171 -14.26 -11.76 21.45
N GLN A 172 -14.75 -10.78 20.68
CA GLN A 172 -15.80 -10.94 19.67
C GLN A 172 -15.21 -11.40 18.33
N LEU A 173 -14.55 -12.57 18.35
CA LEU A 173 -13.71 -13.07 17.25
C LEU A 173 -14.48 -13.20 15.93
N GLN A 174 -15.71 -13.70 15.95
CA GLN A 174 -16.52 -13.87 14.75
C GLN A 174 -16.81 -12.53 14.04
N GLN A 175 -17.15 -11.49 14.81
CA GLN A 175 -17.44 -10.18 14.24
C GLN A 175 -16.19 -9.48 13.71
N ALA A 176 -15.07 -9.62 14.42
CA ALA A 176 -13.78 -9.11 13.96
C ALA A 176 -13.34 -9.79 12.66
N TYR A 177 -13.52 -11.12 12.58
CA TYR A 177 -13.25 -11.89 11.36
C TYR A 177 -14.10 -11.39 10.19
N GLU A 178 -15.43 -11.31 10.36
CA GLU A 178 -16.36 -10.86 9.31
C GLU A 178 -16.02 -9.45 8.79
N ASN A 179 -15.63 -8.56 9.69
CA ASN A 179 -15.19 -7.22 9.30
C ASN A 179 -13.89 -7.25 8.49
N LEU A 180 -12.85 -7.95 8.96
CA LEU A 180 -11.56 -7.98 8.28
C LEU A 180 -11.59 -8.76 6.96
N ILE A 181 -12.30 -9.90 6.90
CA ILE A 181 -12.37 -10.71 5.67
C ILE A 181 -13.06 -9.94 4.53
N SER A 182 -14.04 -9.08 4.86
CA SER A 182 -14.75 -8.26 3.87
C SER A 182 -13.85 -7.24 3.15
N ILE A 183 -12.71 -6.89 3.75
CA ILE A 183 -11.74 -5.92 3.23
C ILE A 183 -10.34 -6.51 3.03
N LYS A 184 -10.21 -7.85 2.99
CA LYS A 184 -8.94 -8.61 2.95
C LYS A 184 -7.91 -8.05 1.97
N GLU A 185 -8.33 -7.72 0.75
CA GLU A 185 -7.47 -7.24 -0.34
C GLU A 185 -6.81 -5.88 -0.07
N ASN A 186 -7.33 -5.11 0.89
CA ASN A 186 -6.85 -3.78 1.21
C ASN A 186 -6.38 -3.66 2.68
N LEU A 187 -6.13 -4.79 3.35
CA LEU A 187 -5.61 -4.77 4.72
C LEU A 187 -4.16 -4.29 4.76
N SER A 188 -3.84 -3.53 5.81
CA SER A 188 -2.44 -3.27 6.14
C SER A 188 -1.77 -4.52 6.69
N ASP A 189 -0.46 -4.52 6.73
CA ASP A 189 0.35 -5.68 7.13
C ASP A 189 -0.01 -6.19 8.53
N HIS A 190 -0.20 -5.25 9.46
CA HIS A 190 -0.64 -5.54 10.82
C HIS A 190 -2.02 -6.19 10.85
N PHE A 191 -2.99 -5.67 10.09
CA PHE A 191 -4.35 -6.21 10.08
C PHE A 191 -4.47 -7.51 9.29
N MET A 192 -3.58 -7.76 8.33
CA MET A 192 -3.46 -9.05 7.65
C MET A 192 -3.00 -10.15 8.63
N MET A 193 -2.04 -9.84 9.49
CA MET A 193 -1.62 -10.73 10.57
C MET A 193 -2.74 -10.95 11.59
N LEU A 194 -3.47 -9.88 11.97
CA LEU A 194 -4.63 -10.02 12.85
C LEU A 194 -5.71 -10.92 12.23
N LEU A 195 -6.03 -10.75 10.94
CA LEU A 195 -6.97 -11.62 10.23
C LEU A 195 -6.48 -13.07 10.21
N HIS A 196 -5.19 -13.32 9.96
CA HIS A 196 -4.59 -14.67 10.02
C HIS A 196 -4.81 -15.32 11.40
N PHE A 197 -4.61 -14.56 12.48
CA PHE A 197 -4.76 -15.04 13.84
C PHE A 197 -6.23 -15.36 14.14
N ILE A 198 -7.13 -14.44 13.82
CA ILE A 198 -8.56 -14.62 14.07
C ILE A 198 -9.12 -15.76 13.21
N ALA A 199 -8.71 -15.87 11.94
CA ALA A 199 -9.13 -16.94 11.04
C ALA A 199 -8.84 -18.33 11.64
N PHE A 200 -7.71 -18.47 12.33
CA PHE A 200 -7.37 -19.70 13.04
C PHE A 200 -8.34 -19.99 14.20
N GLU A 201 -8.63 -18.98 15.03
CA GLU A 201 -9.54 -19.13 16.16
C GLU A 201 -10.99 -19.45 15.73
N VAL A 202 -11.45 -18.88 14.61
CA VAL A 202 -12.78 -19.19 14.02
C VAL A 202 -12.78 -20.43 13.12
N GLN A 203 -11.66 -21.15 13.05
CA GLN A 203 -11.48 -22.40 12.29
C GLN A 203 -11.63 -22.26 10.76
N ASP A 204 -11.42 -21.07 10.20
CA ASP A 204 -11.27 -20.89 8.76
C ASP A 204 -9.83 -21.20 8.32
N TYR A 205 -9.52 -22.49 8.27
CA TYR A 205 -8.19 -22.97 7.89
C TYR A 205 -7.79 -22.60 6.46
N THR A 206 -8.75 -22.33 5.57
CA THR A 206 -8.47 -21.90 4.20
C THR A 206 -7.82 -20.52 4.21
N THR A 207 -8.43 -19.56 4.92
CA THR A 207 -7.85 -18.22 5.06
C THR A 207 -6.52 -18.23 5.81
N VAL A 208 -6.38 -19.08 6.84
CA VAL A 208 -5.09 -19.25 7.54
C VAL A 208 -4.00 -19.67 6.56
N HIS A 209 -4.25 -20.70 5.76
CA HIS A 209 -3.30 -21.21 4.78
C HIS A 209 -2.94 -20.16 3.72
N GLU A 210 -3.94 -19.46 3.17
CA GLU A 210 -3.73 -18.41 2.16
C GLU A 210 -2.88 -17.24 2.68
N LEU A 211 -3.12 -16.80 3.92
CA LEU A 211 -2.40 -15.67 4.53
C LEU A 211 -1.04 -16.05 5.12
N GLY A 212 -0.77 -17.34 5.31
CA GLY A 212 0.44 -17.82 5.98
C GLY A 212 1.73 -17.37 5.31
N GLY A 213 1.85 -17.54 4.00
CA GLY A 213 3.02 -17.12 3.24
C GLY A 213 3.30 -15.61 3.37
N PRO A 214 2.33 -14.74 3.02
CA PRO A 214 2.47 -13.29 3.18
C PRO A 214 2.81 -12.85 4.62
N CYS A 215 2.16 -13.42 5.63
CA CYS A 215 2.45 -13.08 7.03
C CYS A 215 3.86 -13.50 7.45
N PHE A 216 4.28 -14.73 7.09
CA PHE A 216 5.58 -15.27 7.49
C PHE A 216 6.76 -14.61 6.76
N GLN A 217 6.59 -14.24 5.49
CA GLN A 217 7.62 -13.51 4.73
C GLN A 217 7.91 -12.13 5.33
N ARG A 218 6.90 -11.48 5.91
CA ARG A 218 7.02 -10.18 6.56
C ARG A 218 7.64 -10.31 7.95
N GLU A 219 7.10 -11.20 8.76
CA GLU A 219 7.58 -11.45 10.11
C GLU A 219 7.59 -12.96 10.39
N PRO A 220 8.78 -13.60 10.42
CA PRO A 220 8.92 -15.04 10.64
C PRO A 220 8.61 -15.47 12.09
N LEU A 221 7.32 -15.46 12.45
CA LEU A 221 6.84 -15.81 13.79
C LEU A 221 6.56 -17.30 13.92
N LEU A 222 6.94 -17.87 15.07
CA LEU A 222 6.63 -19.26 15.43
C LEU A 222 5.11 -19.53 15.36
N GLU A 223 4.30 -18.63 15.91
CA GLU A 223 2.84 -18.76 15.91
C GLU A 223 2.25 -18.85 14.49
N VAL A 224 2.79 -18.09 13.53
CA VAL A 224 2.35 -18.15 12.14
C VAL A 224 2.67 -19.52 11.55
N ALA A 225 3.88 -20.03 11.76
CA ALA A 225 4.28 -21.34 11.26
C ALA A 225 3.43 -22.47 11.87
N VAL A 226 3.22 -22.45 13.19
CA VAL A 226 2.43 -23.47 13.90
C VAL A 226 0.97 -23.47 13.44
N ARG A 227 0.32 -22.30 13.37
CA ARG A 227 -1.06 -22.18 12.91
C ARG A 227 -1.21 -22.68 11.47
N ASN A 228 -0.26 -22.37 10.60
CA ASN A 228 -0.27 -22.86 9.22
C ASN A 228 -0.02 -24.37 9.09
N ALA A 229 0.83 -24.95 9.93
CA ALA A 229 1.03 -26.39 9.98
C ALA A 229 -0.28 -27.10 10.35
N ILE A 230 -0.96 -26.60 11.38
CA ILE A 230 -2.26 -27.11 11.84
C ILE A 230 -3.32 -26.95 10.74
N ALA A 231 -3.43 -25.76 10.14
CA ALA A 231 -4.39 -25.49 9.07
C ALA A 231 -4.15 -26.40 7.86
N SER A 232 -2.89 -26.57 7.45
CA SER A 232 -2.53 -27.44 6.32
C SER A 232 -2.88 -28.91 6.62
N ALA A 233 -2.66 -29.39 7.85
CA ALA A 233 -3.08 -30.72 8.26
C ALA A 233 -4.60 -30.92 8.21
N ARG A 234 -5.38 -29.94 8.69
CA ARG A 234 -6.86 -29.94 8.59
C ARG A 234 -7.36 -29.95 7.16
N LEU A 235 -6.62 -29.31 6.25
CA LEU A 235 -6.92 -29.25 4.82
C LEU A 235 -6.36 -30.44 4.02
N ASN A 236 -5.72 -31.42 4.67
CA ASN A 236 -5.04 -32.56 4.04
C ASN A 236 -3.89 -32.17 3.09
N LEU A 237 -3.28 -31.00 3.30
CA LEU A 237 -2.14 -30.48 2.55
C LEU A 237 -0.84 -30.93 3.23
N VAL A 238 -0.43 -32.17 2.94
CA VAL A 238 0.64 -32.85 3.68
C VAL A 238 2.01 -32.21 3.46
N ASP A 239 2.34 -31.88 2.21
CA ASP A 239 3.66 -31.32 1.86
C ASP A 239 3.85 -29.92 2.46
N GLU A 240 2.81 -29.09 2.38
CA GLU A 240 2.76 -27.77 2.99
C GLU A 240 2.78 -27.85 4.52
N GLY A 241 2.03 -28.80 5.11
CA GLY A 241 2.05 -29.04 6.54
C GLY A 241 3.44 -29.40 7.06
N ILE A 242 4.17 -30.27 6.37
CA ILE A 242 5.58 -30.57 6.70
C ILE A 242 6.45 -29.33 6.58
N GLY A 243 6.33 -28.56 5.49
CA GLY A 243 7.09 -27.33 5.30
C GLY A 243 6.87 -26.31 6.43
N TRP A 244 5.64 -26.18 6.93
CA TRP A 244 5.32 -25.31 8.05
C TRP A 244 5.83 -25.84 9.40
N LEU A 245 5.88 -27.16 9.62
CA LEU A 245 6.52 -27.75 10.80
C LEU A 245 8.03 -27.51 10.80
N GLU A 246 8.68 -27.63 9.64
CA GLU A 246 10.09 -27.25 9.50
C GLU A 246 10.31 -25.76 9.79
N ALA A 247 9.44 -24.89 9.27
CA ALA A 247 9.48 -23.47 9.56
C ALA A 247 9.32 -23.19 11.06
N ALA A 248 8.41 -23.89 11.74
CA ALA A 248 8.21 -23.78 13.18
C ALA A 248 9.48 -24.19 13.97
N LEU A 249 10.14 -25.28 13.59
CA LEU A 249 11.43 -25.69 14.17
C LEU A 249 12.51 -24.61 13.98
N ARG A 250 12.60 -24.01 12.79
CA ARG A 250 13.55 -22.91 12.52
C ARG A 250 13.23 -21.65 13.34
N CYS A 251 11.96 -21.41 13.65
CA CYS A 251 11.49 -20.32 14.51
C CYS A 251 11.60 -20.65 16.02
N GLY A 252 12.22 -21.76 16.40
CA GLY A 252 12.54 -22.08 17.80
C GLY A 252 11.54 -23.00 18.50
N LEU A 253 10.70 -23.74 17.77
CA LEU A 253 9.89 -24.80 18.37
C LEU A 253 10.80 -25.87 19.01
N ALA A 254 10.67 -26.07 20.32
CA ALA A 254 11.56 -26.98 21.07
C ALA A 254 11.41 -28.45 20.67
N THR A 255 10.18 -28.91 20.41
CA THR A 255 9.90 -30.29 20.00
C THR A 255 8.60 -30.38 19.21
N LEU A 256 8.58 -31.27 18.22
CA LEU A 256 7.35 -31.60 17.50
C LEU A 256 6.42 -32.51 18.32
N SER A 257 6.94 -33.18 19.36
CA SER A 257 6.26 -34.29 20.04
C SER A 257 4.92 -33.91 20.67
N GLU A 258 4.77 -32.69 21.17
CA GLU A 258 3.51 -32.19 21.71
C GLU A 258 2.58 -31.67 20.62
N LEU A 259 3.13 -30.91 19.66
CA LEU A 259 2.35 -30.30 18.58
C LEU A 259 1.65 -31.36 17.71
N VAL A 260 2.35 -32.42 17.33
CA VAL A 260 1.82 -33.45 16.42
C VAL A 260 0.87 -34.45 17.10
N LYS A 261 0.71 -34.34 18.42
CA LYS A 261 -0.36 -35.03 19.16
C LYS A 261 -1.71 -34.32 19.01
N ASP A 262 -1.71 -33.06 18.55
CA ASP A 262 -2.95 -32.33 18.30
C ASP A 262 -3.85 -33.09 17.32
N GLU A 263 -5.14 -33.10 17.61
CA GLU A 263 -6.19 -33.78 16.83
C GLU A 263 -6.13 -33.40 15.34
N SER A 264 -5.67 -32.20 15.03
CA SER A 264 -5.57 -31.66 13.68
C SER A 264 -4.62 -32.44 12.78
N PHE A 265 -3.63 -33.14 13.33
CA PHE A 265 -2.68 -33.95 12.56
C PHE A 265 -3.16 -35.38 12.31
N LYS A 266 -4.29 -35.81 12.89
CA LYS A 266 -4.81 -37.18 12.70
C LYS A 266 -5.07 -37.52 11.23
N THR A 267 -5.53 -36.55 10.47
CA THR A 267 -5.85 -36.69 9.04
C THR A 267 -4.63 -37.03 8.19
N ILE A 268 -3.45 -36.54 8.58
CA ILE A 268 -2.21 -36.72 7.83
C ILE A 268 -1.22 -37.68 8.50
N LYS A 269 -1.53 -38.14 9.72
CA LYS A 269 -0.64 -38.97 10.56
C LYS A 269 -0.16 -40.24 9.86
N ASP A 270 -1.00 -40.84 9.05
CA ASP A 270 -0.69 -42.10 8.37
C ASP A 270 0.01 -41.92 7.02
N HIS A 271 0.14 -40.68 6.53
CA HIS A 271 0.76 -40.39 5.25
C HIS A 271 2.26 -40.75 5.26
N PRO A 272 2.79 -41.46 4.26
CA PRO A 272 4.18 -41.95 4.25
C PRO A 272 5.21 -40.83 4.43
N LYS A 273 5.04 -39.69 3.75
CA LYS A 273 5.93 -38.53 3.88
C LYS A 273 5.93 -37.95 5.29
N PHE A 274 4.76 -37.87 5.92
CA PHE A 274 4.62 -37.33 7.27
C PHE A 274 5.27 -38.26 8.31
N LYS A 275 5.08 -39.58 8.18
CA LYS A 275 5.77 -40.58 9.00
C LYS A 275 7.29 -40.51 8.86
N ALA A 276 7.81 -40.37 7.64
CA ALA A 276 9.24 -40.24 7.39
C ALA A 276 9.82 -38.96 8.02
N PHE A 277 9.10 -37.84 7.89
CA PHE A 277 9.44 -36.57 8.53
C PHE A 277 9.50 -36.72 10.06
N LEU A 278 8.45 -37.27 10.68
CA LEU A 278 8.42 -37.50 12.13
C LEU A 278 9.54 -38.43 12.61
N GLY A 279 9.85 -39.49 11.86
CA GLY A 279 10.95 -40.41 12.21
C GLY A 279 12.31 -39.71 12.26
N THR A 280 12.52 -38.67 11.46
CA THR A 280 13.76 -37.90 11.40
C THR A 280 13.90 -36.92 12.57
N HIS A 281 12.79 -36.38 13.07
CA HIS A 281 12.78 -35.30 14.07
C HIS A 281 12.31 -35.70 15.48
N LEU A 282 11.68 -36.87 15.63
CA LEU A 282 11.29 -37.44 16.93
C LEU A 282 12.17 -38.62 17.36
N GLY A 283 13.02 -39.15 16.46
CA GLY A 283 13.89 -40.30 16.69
C GLY A 283 15.28 -39.96 17.26
N SER A 284 15.54 -38.70 17.56
CA SER A 284 16.76 -38.16 18.20
C SER A 284 16.45 -37.62 19.59
#